data_AF-A0A958WNU5-F1
#
_entry.id   AF-A0A958WNU5-F1
#
_cell.length_a   1.000
_cell.length_b   1.000
_cell.length_c   1.000
_cell.angle_alpha   90.00
_cell.angle_beta   90.00
_cell.angle_gamma   90.00
#
_symmetry.space_group_name_H-M   'P 1'
#
loop_
_entity.id
_entity.type
_entity.pdbx_description
1 polymer ?
#
loop_
_entity_poly.entity_id
_entity_poly.type
_entity_poly.pdbx_seq_one_letter_code
_entity_poly.pdbx_strand_id
1 'polypeptide(L)'
;MIRWLIILLAIGLLWGRVAYGQYITPQSSQKEIKTFLKNKGGDKVDFCEAHKDVYFVQSKKTGKWGMFDWYGMLIPMEYDTIQSFDQFQPFTIGKRDGKNVVIQWPYDTESEGIRVLDGVDNVHIRKYKSRGISSASYFLIASKNEKWGCLDWTTLSVLIPFQYDSPDQVPIDSISLRH
;
A
#
# COMPACT_ATOMS: atom_id res chain seq x y z
N MET A 1 -44.99 30.69 -31.47
CA MET A 1 -43.77 30.00 -31.94
C MET A 1 -42.68 30.20 -30.89
N ILE A 2 -42.57 29.30 -29.91
CA ILE A 2 -41.55 29.35 -28.86
C ILE A 2 -40.87 27.98 -28.89
N ARG A 3 -39.67 27.91 -29.47
CA ARG A 3 -38.93 26.64 -29.57
C ARG A 3 -37.41 26.83 -29.58
N TRP A 4 -36.88 27.69 -28.72
CA TRP A 4 -35.44 27.79 -28.46
C TRP A 4 -35.18 28.30 -27.03
N LEU A 5 -35.40 27.47 -26.01
CA LEU A 5 -35.00 27.80 -24.63
C LEU A 5 -34.87 26.58 -23.69
N ILE A 6 -34.31 25.46 -24.17
CA ILE A 6 -34.06 24.27 -23.31
C ILE A 6 -32.61 23.74 -23.39
N ILE A 7 -31.73 24.30 -24.21
CA ILE A 7 -30.37 23.74 -24.41
C ILE A 7 -29.29 24.36 -23.48
N LEU A 8 -29.64 25.28 -22.56
CA LEU A 8 -28.67 25.86 -21.62
C LEU A 8 -28.81 25.43 -20.15
N LEU A 9 -29.79 24.59 -19.81
CA LEU A 9 -29.94 24.04 -18.45
C LEU A 9 -29.26 22.67 -18.23
N ALA A 10 -28.73 22.04 -19.29
CA ALA A 10 -28.05 20.75 -19.19
C ALA A 10 -26.54 20.84 -18.94
N ILE A 11 -25.92 22.03 -19.09
CA ILE A 11 -24.47 22.22 -18.91
C ILE A 11 -24.13 22.70 -17.49
N GLY A 12 -25.11 23.18 -16.73
CA GLY A 12 -24.93 23.70 -15.36
C GLY A 12 -24.98 22.65 -14.23
N LEU A 13 -25.26 21.38 -14.52
CA LEU A 13 -25.45 20.31 -13.51
C LEU A 13 -24.41 19.18 -13.57
N LEU A 14 -23.34 19.36 -14.36
CA LEU A 14 -22.21 18.42 -14.44
C LEU A 14 -21.03 18.78 -13.53
N TRP A 15 -21.15 19.84 -12.71
CA TRP A 15 -20.35 20.01 -11.50
C TRP A 15 -21.00 19.20 -10.36
N GLY A 16 -21.34 17.95 -10.67
CA GLY A 16 -21.90 17.02 -9.72
C GLY A 16 -20.81 16.65 -8.73
N ARG A 17 -20.84 17.32 -7.57
CA ARG A 17 -20.20 16.91 -6.31
C ARG A 17 -18.81 16.32 -6.53
N VAL A 18 -17.77 17.12 -6.31
CA VAL A 18 -16.53 16.55 -5.77
C VAL A 18 -16.94 15.87 -4.46
N ALA A 19 -17.28 14.59 -4.55
CA ALA A 19 -17.71 13.80 -3.43
C ALA A 19 -16.45 13.59 -2.62
N TYR A 20 -16.23 14.48 -1.64
CA TYR A 20 -15.32 14.21 -0.54
C TYR A 20 -15.53 12.75 -0.11
N GLY A 21 -14.45 11.98 -0.12
CA GLY A 21 -14.52 10.52 -0.01
C GLY A 21 -15.39 10.10 1.16
N GLN A 22 -16.30 9.16 0.93
CA GLN A 22 -17.08 8.59 2.02
C GLN A 22 -16.13 7.92 3.01
N TYR A 23 -16.04 8.48 4.22
CA TYR A 23 -15.29 7.90 5.33
C TYR A 23 -16.08 6.73 5.93
N ILE A 24 -15.44 5.57 6.02
CA ILE A 24 -15.97 4.39 6.70
C ILE A 24 -15.00 3.93 7.79
N THR A 25 -15.50 3.24 8.81
CA THR A 25 -14.70 2.60 9.86
C THR A 25 -15.17 1.17 10.07
N PRO A 26 -14.44 0.34 10.86
CA PRO A 26 -14.92 -0.99 11.23
C PRO A 26 -16.29 -1.02 11.92
N GLN A 27 -16.77 0.11 12.44
CA GLN A 27 -18.07 0.25 13.10
C GLN A 27 -19.16 0.78 12.16
N SER A 28 -18.84 1.14 10.91
CA SER A 28 -19.83 1.58 9.93
C SER A 28 -20.87 0.51 9.67
N SER A 29 -22.09 0.94 9.35
CA SER A 29 -23.17 0.04 8.99
C SER A 29 -22.88 -0.71 7.68
N GLN A 30 -23.49 -1.88 7.53
CA GLN A 30 -23.40 -2.67 6.30
C GLN A 30 -23.86 -1.88 5.05
N LYS A 31 -24.82 -0.97 5.22
CA LYS A 31 -25.30 -0.10 4.13
C LYS A 31 -24.24 0.92 3.70
N GLU A 32 -23.53 1.51 4.65
CA GLU A 32 -22.44 2.46 4.38
C GLU A 32 -21.28 1.76 3.68
N ILE A 33 -20.83 0.61 4.21
CA ILE A 33 -19.75 -0.19 3.60
C ILE A 33 -20.12 -0.60 2.18
N LYS A 34 -21.34 -1.10 1.95
CA LYS A 34 -21.81 -1.47 0.59
C LYS A 34 -21.84 -0.27 -0.37
N THR A 35 -22.20 0.91 0.13
CA THR A 35 -22.22 2.14 -0.69
C THR A 35 -20.80 2.56 -1.05
N PHE A 36 -19.88 2.55 -0.07
CA PHE A 36 -18.46 2.81 -0.28
C PHE A 36 -17.87 1.86 -1.32
N LEU A 37 -18.04 0.55 -1.12
CA LEU A 37 -17.53 -0.48 -2.05
C LEU A 37 -18.08 -0.29 -3.47
N LYS A 38 -19.39 -0.03 -3.61
CA LYS A 38 -19.99 0.25 -4.92
C LYS A 38 -19.33 1.46 -5.60
N ASN A 39 -19.04 2.53 -4.86
CA ASN A 39 -18.42 3.74 -5.39
C ASN A 39 -16.95 3.52 -5.80
N LYS A 40 -16.24 2.61 -5.12
CA LYS A 40 -14.85 2.26 -5.45
C LYS A 40 -14.70 1.10 -6.46
N GLY A 41 -15.81 0.48 -6.86
CA GLY A 41 -15.78 -0.73 -7.70
C GLY A 41 -15.29 -1.99 -6.95
N GLY A 42 -15.39 -1.98 -5.62
CA GLY A 42 -14.96 -3.05 -4.73
C GLY A 42 -16.06 -4.06 -4.38
N ASP A 43 -15.63 -5.20 -3.87
CA ASP A 43 -16.48 -6.27 -3.32
C ASP A 43 -16.22 -6.51 -1.82
N LYS A 44 -14.97 -6.31 -1.37
CA LYS A 44 -14.57 -6.42 0.04
C LYS A 44 -13.67 -5.26 0.44
N VAL A 45 -13.66 -4.95 1.73
CA VAL A 45 -12.79 -3.95 2.33
C VAL A 45 -12.20 -4.50 3.63
N ASP A 46 -10.89 -4.30 3.78
CA ASP A 46 -10.18 -4.44 5.04
C ASP A 46 -9.67 -3.07 5.50
N PHE A 47 -9.62 -2.87 6.82
CA PHE A 47 -9.20 -1.60 7.41
C PHE A 47 -7.74 -1.67 7.84
N CYS A 48 -6.98 -0.62 7.56
CA CYS A 48 -5.63 -0.51 8.09
C CYS A 48 -5.70 -0.19 9.59
N GLU A 49 -5.14 -1.07 10.44
CA GLU A 49 -5.15 -0.84 11.89
C GLU A 49 -4.33 0.38 12.30
N ALA A 50 -3.24 0.65 11.57
CA ALA A 50 -2.34 1.77 11.86
C ALA A 50 -2.86 3.13 11.36
N HIS A 51 -3.75 3.14 10.36
CA HIS A 51 -4.30 4.36 9.75
C HIS A 51 -5.81 4.24 9.55
N LYS A 52 -6.57 4.99 10.35
CA LYS A 52 -8.04 4.91 10.42
C LYS A 52 -8.75 5.31 9.12
N ASP A 53 -8.05 6.05 8.27
CA ASP A 53 -8.52 6.58 7.00
C ASP A 53 -7.98 5.81 5.79
N VAL A 54 -7.26 4.70 6.00
CA VAL A 54 -6.73 3.85 4.92
C VAL A 54 -7.47 2.53 4.85
N TYR A 55 -7.82 2.16 3.62
CA TYR A 55 -8.65 1.01 3.28
C TYR A 55 -7.95 0.15 2.25
N PHE A 56 -7.94 -1.17 2.46
CA PHE A 56 -7.62 -2.13 1.41
C PHE A 56 -8.93 -2.57 0.76
N VAL A 57 -9.07 -2.35 -0.55
CA VAL A 57 -10.29 -2.68 -1.28
C VAL A 57 -9.99 -3.75 -2.31
N GLN A 58 -10.76 -4.84 -2.26
CA GLN A 58 -10.70 -5.89 -3.26
C GLN A 58 -11.65 -5.54 -4.42
N SER A 59 -11.12 -5.52 -5.64
CA SER A 59 -11.90 -5.27 -6.85
C SER A 59 -12.97 -6.34 -7.05
N LYS A 60 -14.19 -5.89 -7.32
CA LYS A 60 -15.28 -6.79 -7.70
C LYS A 60 -15.05 -7.48 -9.04
N LYS A 61 -14.31 -6.85 -9.94
CA LYS A 61 -14.10 -7.35 -11.31
C LYS A 61 -12.96 -8.37 -11.37
N THR A 62 -11.86 -8.09 -10.68
CA THR A 62 -10.61 -8.85 -10.84
C THR A 62 -10.24 -9.66 -9.60
N GLY A 63 -10.84 -9.39 -8.44
CA GLY A 63 -10.41 -9.97 -7.17
C GLY A 63 -9.06 -9.45 -6.65
N LYS A 64 -8.43 -8.51 -7.36
CA LYS A 64 -7.16 -7.89 -6.97
C LYS A 64 -7.39 -6.74 -5.99
N TRP A 65 -6.45 -6.53 -5.09
CA TRP A 65 -6.44 -5.55 -4.02
C TRP A 65 -5.76 -4.25 -4.46
N GLY A 66 -6.31 -3.14 -3.97
CA GLY A 66 -5.72 -1.82 -4.02
C GLY A 66 -5.87 -1.13 -2.67
N MET A 67 -5.26 0.04 -2.53
CA MET A 67 -5.30 0.83 -1.30
C MET A 67 -5.93 2.18 -1.59
N PHE A 68 -6.77 2.63 -0.68
CA PHE A 68 -7.52 3.87 -0.78
C PHE A 68 -7.40 4.63 0.53
N ASP A 69 -7.44 5.96 0.43
CA ASP A 69 -7.66 6.84 1.56
C ASP A 69 -8.93 7.68 1.34
N TRP A 70 -9.10 8.70 2.17
CA TRP A 70 -10.20 9.65 2.03
C TRP A 70 -10.05 10.57 0.81
N TYR A 71 -8.84 10.76 0.28
CA TYR A 71 -8.58 11.54 -0.95
C TYR A 71 -8.86 10.74 -2.22
N GLY A 72 -8.69 9.42 -2.21
CA GLY A 72 -8.83 8.62 -3.41
C GLY A 72 -8.10 7.28 -3.36
N MET A 73 -7.64 6.86 -4.54
CA MET A 73 -6.88 5.64 -4.73
C MET A 73 -5.40 5.95 -4.49
N LEU A 74 -4.80 5.26 -3.53
CA LEU A 74 -3.37 5.34 -3.22
C LEU A 74 -2.57 4.33 -4.04
N ILE A 75 -3.09 3.10 -4.13
CA ILE A 75 -2.49 1.98 -4.86
C ILE A 75 -3.58 1.36 -5.74
N PRO A 76 -3.34 1.16 -7.04
CA PRO A 76 -4.35 0.58 -7.93
C PRO A 76 -4.69 -0.86 -7.55
N MET A 77 -5.90 -1.30 -7.91
CA MET A 77 -6.41 -2.66 -7.62
C MET A 77 -5.79 -3.73 -8.54
N GLU A 78 -4.47 -3.88 -8.48
CA GLU A 78 -3.67 -4.75 -9.37
C GLU A 78 -2.92 -5.86 -8.61
N TYR A 79 -3.01 -5.87 -7.28
CA TYR A 79 -2.22 -6.74 -6.42
C TYR A 79 -3.01 -7.96 -5.97
N ASP A 80 -2.36 -9.12 -5.92
CA ASP A 80 -2.97 -10.34 -5.40
C ASP A 80 -3.12 -10.26 -3.87
N THR A 81 -2.18 -9.58 -3.21
CA THR A 81 -2.20 -9.25 -1.77
C THR A 81 -1.46 -7.94 -1.51
N ILE A 82 -1.83 -7.21 -0.46
CA ILE A 82 -1.06 -6.10 0.10
C ILE A 82 -0.94 -6.35 1.60
N GLN A 83 0.28 -6.32 2.15
CA GLN A 83 0.50 -6.47 3.58
C GLN A 83 0.05 -5.20 4.33
N SER A 84 -0.55 -5.40 5.50
CA SER A 84 -0.73 -4.31 6.47
C SER A 84 0.64 -3.80 6.94
N PHE A 85 0.66 -2.60 7.48
CA PHE A 85 1.87 -1.89 7.88
C PHE A 85 1.59 -1.07 9.14
N ASP A 86 2.65 -0.65 9.81
CA ASP A 86 2.54 0.25 10.96
C ASP A 86 2.65 1.73 10.57
N GLN A 87 2.37 2.63 11.53
CA GLN A 87 2.20 4.07 11.31
C GLN A 87 3.41 4.77 10.66
N PHE A 88 4.62 4.23 10.85
CA PHE A 88 5.86 4.88 10.42
C PHE A 88 6.66 4.03 9.43
N GLN A 89 6.06 2.96 8.93
CA GLN A 89 6.69 2.05 7.98
C GLN A 89 6.71 2.70 6.59
N PRO A 90 7.88 2.98 5.98
CA PRO A 90 7.96 3.77 4.75
C PRO A 90 7.58 3.01 3.47
N PHE A 91 7.44 1.68 3.56
CA PHE A 91 7.04 0.82 2.44
C PHE A 91 6.28 -0.40 2.96
N THR A 92 5.44 -1.00 2.13
CA THR A 92 4.83 -2.31 2.40
C THR A 92 5.23 -3.33 1.33
N ILE A 93 4.88 -4.59 1.56
CA ILE A 93 5.03 -5.65 0.57
C ILE A 93 3.66 -5.95 -0.05
N GLY A 94 3.63 -6.00 -1.37
CA GLY A 94 2.54 -6.60 -2.12
C GLY A 94 2.96 -7.90 -2.82
N LYS A 95 1.97 -8.60 -3.36
CA LYS A 95 2.19 -9.58 -4.43
C LYS A 95 1.47 -9.11 -5.68
N ARG A 96 2.15 -9.15 -6.82
CA ARG A 96 1.58 -8.84 -8.13
C ARG A 96 2.03 -9.91 -9.12
N ASP A 97 1.05 -10.61 -9.67
CA ASP A 97 1.24 -11.64 -10.69
C ASP A 97 2.23 -12.72 -10.19
N GLY A 98 2.03 -13.13 -8.92
CA GLY A 98 2.85 -14.14 -8.25
C GLY A 98 4.21 -13.66 -7.75
N LYS A 99 4.63 -12.42 -8.06
CA LYS A 99 5.92 -11.86 -7.62
C LYS A 99 5.76 -10.94 -6.41
N ASN A 100 6.71 -10.99 -5.48
CA ASN A 100 6.79 -10.02 -4.38
C ASN A 100 7.20 -8.64 -4.93
N VAL A 101 6.58 -7.59 -4.41
CA VAL A 101 6.89 -6.20 -4.76
C VAL A 101 7.01 -5.35 -3.51
N VAL A 102 7.97 -4.43 -3.50
CA VAL A 102 8.03 -3.33 -2.53
C VAL A 102 7.13 -2.24 -3.05
N ILE A 103 6.23 -1.74 -2.20
CA ILE A 103 5.37 -0.60 -2.49
C ILE A 103 5.74 0.50 -1.50
N GLN A 104 6.43 1.53 -1.96
CA GLN A 104 6.71 2.73 -1.17
C GLN A 104 5.40 3.49 -0.91
N TRP A 105 5.34 4.13 0.25
CA TRP A 105 4.20 4.99 0.59
C TRP A 105 4.06 6.17 -0.39
N PRO A 106 2.87 6.39 -0.97
CA PRO A 106 2.65 7.47 -1.95
C PRO A 106 2.81 8.89 -1.39
N TYR A 107 2.85 9.08 -0.07
CA TYR A 107 3.06 10.41 0.52
C TYR A 107 4.53 10.83 0.60
N ASP A 108 5.48 9.91 0.33
CA ASP A 108 6.90 10.15 0.57
C ASP A 108 7.72 10.57 -0.67
N THR A 109 7.16 10.67 -1.90
CA THR A 109 7.75 11.40 -3.08
C THR A 109 6.99 11.19 -4.40
N GLU A 110 7.26 12.05 -5.39
CA GLU A 110 6.68 12.14 -6.75
C GLU A 110 6.94 10.95 -7.71
N SER A 111 7.46 9.81 -7.25
CA SER A 111 7.75 8.65 -8.12
C SER A 111 6.94 7.43 -7.72
N GLU A 112 6.41 6.70 -8.71
CA GLU A 112 5.77 5.39 -8.54
C GLU A 112 6.77 4.40 -7.90
N GLY A 113 6.84 4.37 -6.57
CA GLY A 113 7.81 3.59 -5.80
C GLY A 113 7.48 2.10 -5.70
N ILE A 114 7.10 1.47 -6.81
CA ILE A 114 6.85 0.04 -6.90
C ILE A 114 8.09 -0.65 -7.46
N ARG A 115 8.61 -1.64 -6.74
CA ARG A 115 9.82 -2.38 -7.15
C ARG A 115 9.58 -3.87 -7.08
N VAL A 116 9.82 -4.57 -8.19
CA VAL A 116 9.68 -6.02 -8.27
C VAL A 116 10.90 -6.70 -7.64
N LEU A 117 10.67 -7.60 -6.70
CA LEU A 117 11.72 -8.38 -6.03
C LEU A 117 12.03 -9.64 -6.84
N ASP A 118 12.77 -9.45 -7.93
CA ASP A 118 13.07 -10.54 -8.85
C ASP A 118 14.06 -11.56 -8.25
N GLY A 119 13.72 -12.85 -8.42
CA GLY A 119 14.45 -13.98 -7.85
C GLY A 119 14.49 -14.00 -6.33
N VAL A 120 13.52 -13.37 -5.64
CA VAL A 120 13.35 -13.43 -4.18
C VAL A 120 12.22 -14.39 -3.83
N ASP A 121 12.52 -15.38 -2.98
CA ASP A 121 11.57 -16.43 -2.61
C ASP A 121 10.63 -15.97 -1.48
N ASN A 122 11.21 -15.37 -0.43
CA ASN A 122 10.50 -14.89 0.75
C ASN A 122 10.94 -13.48 1.13
N VAL A 123 10.04 -12.74 1.79
CA VAL A 123 10.24 -11.35 2.20
C VAL A 123 9.66 -11.10 3.58
N HIS A 124 10.33 -10.26 4.35
CA HIS A 124 9.94 -9.86 5.68
C HIS A 124 10.39 -8.42 5.93
N ILE A 125 9.52 -7.62 6.54
CA ILE A 125 9.88 -6.27 6.99
C ILE A 125 10.24 -6.36 8.46
N ARG A 126 11.51 -6.09 8.78
CA ARG A 126 11.99 -6.05 10.15
C ARG A 126 12.02 -4.63 10.66
N LYS A 127 11.23 -4.37 11.70
CA LYS A 127 11.30 -3.14 12.50
C LYS A 127 12.47 -3.24 13.49
N TYR A 128 13.29 -2.21 13.54
CA TYR A 128 14.43 -2.11 14.45
C TYR A 128 14.40 -0.79 15.19
N LYS A 129 14.55 -0.84 16.51
CA LYS A 129 14.63 0.36 17.35
C LYS A 129 15.95 0.34 18.11
N SER A 130 16.87 1.21 17.70
CA SER A 130 18.14 1.37 18.40
C SER A 130 17.93 2.00 19.78
N ARG A 131 18.77 1.62 20.74
CA ARG A 131 18.71 2.15 22.10
C ARG A 131 19.03 3.64 22.08
N GLY A 132 18.11 4.47 22.57
CA GLY A 132 18.26 5.92 22.64
C GLY A 132 17.77 6.68 21.41
N ILE A 133 17.26 5.99 20.38
CA ILE A 133 16.60 6.61 19.22
C ILE A 133 15.08 6.50 19.38
N SER A 134 14.37 7.61 19.16
CA SER A 134 12.92 7.68 19.29
C SER A 134 12.19 6.99 18.12
N SER A 135 12.74 7.11 16.91
CA SER A 135 12.25 6.49 15.69
C SER A 135 12.73 5.03 15.52
N ALA A 136 11.97 4.26 14.75
CA ALA A 136 12.36 2.93 14.32
C ALA A 136 12.81 2.97 12.86
N SER A 137 13.75 2.09 12.52
CA SER A 137 14.15 1.80 11.15
C SER A 137 13.45 0.53 10.65
N TYR A 138 13.22 0.45 9.35
CA TYR A 138 12.58 -0.69 8.71
C TYR A 138 13.49 -1.28 7.64
N PHE A 139 13.76 -2.57 7.75
CA PHE A 139 14.67 -3.29 6.88
C PHE A 139 13.93 -4.32 6.03
N LEU A 140 14.27 -4.40 4.75
CA LEU A 140 13.77 -5.42 3.84
C LEU A 140 14.66 -6.67 3.93
N ILE A 141 14.19 -7.64 4.70
CA ILE A 141 14.81 -8.94 4.86
C ILE A 141 14.22 -9.86 3.79
N ALA A 142 15.08 -10.49 3.00
CA ALA A 142 14.65 -11.30 1.86
C ALA A 142 15.42 -12.61 1.82
N SER A 143 14.86 -13.63 1.18
CA SER A 143 15.57 -14.88 0.89
C SER A 143 15.77 -15.09 -0.60
N LYS A 144 16.93 -15.65 -0.97
CA LYS A 144 17.23 -16.19 -2.29
C LYS A 144 17.93 -17.53 -2.13
N ASN A 145 17.46 -18.56 -2.82
CA ASN A 145 18.05 -19.91 -2.74
C ASN A 145 18.19 -20.39 -1.28
N GLU A 146 17.10 -20.25 -0.51
CA GLU A 146 17.02 -20.65 0.91
C GLU A 146 17.92 -19.88 1.88
N LYS A 147 18.73 -18.93 1.39
CA LYS A 147 19.56 -18.06 2.24
C LYS A 147 18.94 -16.68 2.38
N TRP A 148 19.08 -16.10 3.57
CA TRP A 148 18.55 -14.80 3.94
C TRP A 148 19.62 -13.72 3.90
N GLY A 149 19.21 -12.51 3.53
CA GLY A 149 20.02 -11.30 3.50
C GLY A 149 19.16 -10.06 3.71
N CYS A 150 19.77 -8.88 3.57
CA CYS A 150 19.07 -7.59 3.66
C CYS A 150 19.26 -6.82 2.35
N LEU A 151 18.16 -6.33 1.79
CA LEU A 151 18.17 -5.43 0.65
C LEU A 151 17.87 -4.01 1.12
N ASP A 152 18.43 -3.04 0.41
CA ASP A 152 17.97 -1.66 0.45
C ASP A 152 16.60 -1.61 -0.25
N TRP A 153 15.54 -1.23 0.46
CA TRP A 153 14.19 -1.27 -0.12
C TRP A 153 13.96 -0.19 -1.20
N THR A 154 14.81 0.85 -1.24
CA THR A 154 14.73 1.94 -2.21
C THR A 154 15.49 1.64 -3.51
N THR A 155 16.54 0.84 -3.48
CA THR A 155 17.39 0.54 -4.66
C THR A 155 17.41 -0.94 -5.01
N LEU A 156 16.96 -1.80 -4.10
CA LEU A 156 17.12 -3.26 -4.12
C LEU A 156 18.58 -3.74 -4.13
N SER A 157 19.52 -2.87 -3.77
CA SER A 157 20.93 -3.22 -3.59
C SER A 157 21.09 -4.14 -2.38
N VAL A 158 22.03 -5.09 -2.45
CA VAL A 158 22.35 -5.97 -1.31
C VAL A 158 23.10 -5.17 -0.24
N LEU A 159 22.49 -5.00 0.93
CA LEU A 159 23.13 -4.41 2.11
C LEU A 159 23.84 -5.48 2.95
N ILE A 160 23.18 -6.64 3.09
CA ILE A 160 23.73 -7.82 3.76
C ILE A 160 23.57 -9.02 2.82
N PRO A 161 24.66 -9.75 2.48
CA PRO A 161 24.62 -10.91 1.59
C PRO A 161 23.64 -12.00 2.02
N PHE A 162 23.11 -12.73 1.02
CA PHE A 162 22.26 -13.90 1.23
C PHE A 162 23.09 -15.11 1.68
N GLN A 163 23.37 -15.20 2.99
CA GLN A 163 24.22 -16.25 3.56
C GLN A 163 23.69 -16.83 4.87
N TYR A 164 22.59 -16.29 5.40
CA TYR A 164 22.01 -16.69 6.68
C TYR A 164 20.92 -17.75 6.49
N ASP A 165 20.78 -18.68 7.44
CA ASP A 165 19.81 -19.78 7.32
C ASP A 165 18.39 -19.35 7.73
N SER A 166 18.28 -18.26 8.48
CA SER A 166 17.00 -17.71 8.91
C SER A 166 17.01 -16.18 8.85
N PRO A 167 15.85 -15.53 8.76
CA PRO A 167 15.80 -14.07 8.75
C PRO A 167 16.42 -13.50 10.03
N ASP A 168 16.21 -14.12 11.19
CA ASP A 168 16.65 -13.61 12.51
C ASP A 168 18.16 -13.58 12.69
N GLN A 169 18.90 -14.36 11.91
CA GLN A 169 20.36 -14.33 11.89
C GLN A 169 20.94 -13.14 11.10
N VAL A 170 20.13 -12.43 10.29
CA VAL A 170 20.61 -11.30 9.48
C VAL A 170 20.98 -10.12 10.41
N PRO A 171 22.27 -9.71 10.49
CA PRO A 171 22.79 -8.76 11.48
C PRO A 171 22.52 -7.31 11.08
N ILE A 172 21.26 -6.89 11.11
CA ILE A 172 20.83 -5.54 10.71
C ILE A 172 21.43 -4.42 11.57
N ASP A 173 21.87 -4.72 12.78
CA ASP A 173 22.58 -3.80 13.69
C ASP A 173 23.96 -3.40 13.17
N SER A 174 24.54 -4.18 12.25
CA SER A 174 25.78 -3.83 11.56
C SER A 174 25.62 -2.77 10.47
N ILE A 175 24.38 -2.49 10.04
CA ILE A 175 24.11 -1.47 9.01
C ILE A 175 24.21 -0.10 9.67
N SER A 176 25.20 0.70 9.27
CA SER A 176 25.27 2.09 9.68
C SER A 176 24.08 2.85 9.09
N LEU A 177 23.15 3.25 9.96
CA LEU A 177 22.08 4.16 9.60
C LEU A 177 22.75 5.49 9.22
N ARG A 178 22.86 5.77 7.91
CA ARG A 178 23.18 7.12 7.46
C ARG A 178 21.99 7.99 7.86
N HIS A 179 22.18 8.80 8.90
CA HIS A 179 21.25 9.85 9.30
C HIS A 179 21.23 10.97 8.27
#